data_AF-A0A6L4Z7D0-F1
#
_entry.id   AF-A0A6L4Z7D0-F1
#
_cell.length_a   1.000
_cell.length_b   1.000
_cell.length_c   1.000
_cell.angle_alpha   90.00
_cell.angle_beta   90.00
_cell.angle_gamma   90.00
#
_symmetry.space_group_name_H-M   'P 1'
#
loop_
_entity.id
_entity.type
_entity.pdbx_description
1 polymer ?
#
loop_
_entity_poly.entity_id
_entity_poly.type
_entity_poly.pdbx_seq_one_letter_code
_entity_poly.pdbx_strand_id
1 'polypeptide(L)'
;MLFFTPLQPHMGNAKNIIKSTTFLAILTCWLWSTAFAGVKIGLQYNAPFQFGGLRFILAALMLFIYIGNPGKIIKAFLADWKFILLLSVVQFSAQYAFFYKGMNLVPGSLGAMIIGSSPIFIAVIAHFSIKTDRMEPVKMTSIFIGLIGIAIITLGRTKVEIKNELELLGIGLLFANNILSGYSNVLVSKYQTGRSPMILSSTSLFIGGLMLFAVAIPTEGINWGPFPTDYYISLFWLAFLSAAAFAIWYTLLQRPGVRVSVLNTWKFLIPVSGAALSWLLIKGEKPDWVSIAGMAVITLSLLMLNYANRRLNVKTNTLL
;
A
#
# COMPACT_ATOMS: atom_id res chain seq x y z
N MET A 1 22.42 -6.12 37.10
CA MET A 1 22.72 -7.39 36.40
C MET A 1 21.41 -8.07 36.04
N LEU A 2 21.38 -8.68 34.86
CA LEU A 2 20.23 -8.91 33.99
C LEU A 2 19.25 -10.00 34.44
N PHE A 3 17.96 -9.65 34.29
CA PHE A 3 16.80 -10.42 33.83
C PHE A 3 16.89 -11.95 33.70
N PHE A 4 15.93 -12.62 34.35
CA PHE A 4 15.22 -13.77 33.79
C PHE A 4 13.73 -13.62 34.11
N THR A 5 12.91 -13.36 33.09
CA THR A 5 11.46 -13.60 33.13
C THR A 5 11.15 -14.72 32.14
N PRO A 6 10.43 -15.78 32.55
CA PRO A 6 10.18 -16.93 31.69
C PRO A 6 9.14 -16.60 30.61
N LEU A 7 9.44 -17.03 29.39
CA LEU A 7 8.56 -17.01 28.23
C LEU A 7 7.35 -17.92 28.48
N GLN A 8 6.15 -17.34 28.59
CA GLN A 8 4.91 -18.11 28.59
C GLN A 8 4.45 -18.43 27.15
N PRO A 9 3.92 -19.64 26.90
CA PRO A 9 3.38 -20.03 25.61
C PRO A 9 2.04 -19.31 25.37
N HIS A 10 1.96 -18.52 24.29
CA HIS A 10 0.76 -17.78 23.92
C HIS A 10 -0.36 -18.71 23.40
N MET A 11 -1.29 -19.09 24.27
CA MET A 11 -2.63 -19.49 23.86
C MET A 11 -3.42 -18.24 23.40
N GLY A 12 -4.05 -18.33 22.24
CA GLY A 12 -4.63 -17.21 21.50
C GLY A 12 -5.86 -16.59 22.18
N ASN A 13 -5.67 -15.46 22.88
CA ASN A 13 -6.74 -14.57 23.29
C ASN A 13 -7.23 -13.73 22.08
N ALA A 14 -8.54 -13.51 21.92
CA ALA A 14 -9.10 -12.66 20.86
C ALA A 14 -8.51 -11.23 20.83
N LYS A 15 -8.06 -10.72 21.99
CA LYS A 15 -7.30 -9.45 22.11
C LYS A 15 -5.93 -9.46 21.40
N ASN A 16 -5.35 -10.63 21.12
CA ASN A 16 -4.08 -10.77 20.41
C ASN A 16 -4.24 -10.80 18.87
N ILE A 17 -5.42 -11.18 18.36
CA ILE A 17 -5.67 -11.24 16.91
C ILE A 17 -5.69 -9.84 16.30
N ILE A 18 -6.34 -8.88 16.96
CA ILE A 18 -6.44 -7.47 16.48
C ILE A 18 -5.06 -6.79 16.45
N LYS A 19 -4.11 -7.26 17.27
CA LYS A 19 -2.72 -6.78 17.26
C LYS A 19 -1.81 -7.58 16.33
N SER A 20 -2.27 -8.68 15.76
CA SER A 20 -1.48 -9.55 14.89
C SER A 20 -1.04 -8.82 13.62
N THR A 21 0.24 -8.99 13.26
CA THR A 21 0.81 -8.43 12.02
C THR A 21 0.00 -8.88 10.80
N THR A 22 -0.40 -10.15 10.77
CA THR A 22 -1.19 -10.72 9.68
C THR A 22 -2.56 -10.09 9.57
N PHE A 23 -3.29 -9.98 10.68
CA PHE A 23 -4.64 -9.39 10.67
C PHE A 23 -4.61 -7.94 10.18
N LEU A 24 -3.69 -7.13 10.73
CA LEU A 24 -3.54 -5.73 10.33
C LEU A 24 -3.09 -5.58 8.87
N ALA A 25 -2.23 -6.46 8.38
CA ALA A 25 -1.83 -6.48 6.97
C ALA A 25 -3.02 -6.80 6.05
N ILE A 26 -3.82 -7.82 6.39
CA ILE A 26 -5.04 -8.18 5.65
C ILE A 26 -6.03 -7.03 5.66
N LEU A 27 -6.31 -6.44 6.83
CA LEU A 27 -7.20 -5.29 6.98
C LEU A 27 -6.74 -4.11 6.11
N THR A 28 -5.44 -3.82 6.10
CA THR A 28 -4.87 -2.74 5.28
C THR A 28 -5.02 -3.01 3.78
N CYS A 29 -4.76 -4.25 3.35
CA CYS A 29 -4.91 -4.63 1.94
C CYS A 29 -6.37 -4.63 1.50
N TRP A 30 -7.29 -5.03 2.38
CA TRP A 30 -8.72 -4.92 2.14
C TRP A 30 -9.16 -3.46 2.00
N LEU A 31 -8.72 -2.57 2.91
CA LEU A 31 -8.96 -1.13 2.79
C LEU A 31 -8.46 -0.62 1.43
N TRP A 32 -7.20 -0.89 1.06
CA TRP A 32 -6.65 -0.46 -0.23
C TRP A 32 -7.38 -1.02 -1.46
N SER A 33 -8.00 -2.20 -1.36
CA SER A 33 -8.78 -2.74 -2.48
C SER A 33 -10.01 -1.89 -2.84
N THR A 34 -10.59 -1.19 -1.87
CA THR A 34 -11.70 -0.23 -2.12
C THR A 34 -11.21 1.06 -2.81
N ALA A 35 -9.90 1.34 -2.79
CA ALA A 35 -9.36 2.61 -3.28
C ALA A 35 -9.47 2.76 -4.80
N PHE A 36 -9.39 1.67 -5.57
CA PHE A 36 -9.43 1.73 -7.04
C PHE A 36 -10.75 2.30 -7.55
N ALA A 37 -11.87 1.89 -6.96
CA ALA A 37 -13.19 2.41 -7.31
C ALA A 37 -13.30 3.90 -6.95
N GLY A 38 -12.92 4.26 -5.71
CA GLY A 38 -12.98 5.65 -5.26
C GLY A 38 -12.11 6.59 -6.11
N VAL A 39 -10.87 6.18 -6.43
CA VAL A 39 -9.97 6.98 -7.28
C VAL A 39 -10.61 7.22 -8.65
N LYS A 40 -11.19 6.21 -9.30
CA LYS A 40 -11.87 6.41 -10.58
C LYS A 40 -13.03 7.40 -10.49
N ILE A 41 -13.86 7.32 -9.44
CA ILE A 41 -14.95 8.27 -9.21
C ILE A 41 -14.39 9.69 -9.06
N GLY A 42 -13.36 9.87 -8.24
CA GLY A 42 -12.75 11.18 -8.02
C GLY A 42 -12.13 11.81 -9.27
N LEU A 43 -11.43 11.00 -10.06
CA LEU A 43 -10.76 11.42 -11.30
C LEU A 43 -11.72 11.78 -12.44
N GLN A 44 -13.00 11.44 -12.35
CA GLN A 44 -14.01 11.90 -13.31
C GLN A 44 -14.30 13.41 -13.18
N TYR A 45 -14.08 13.98 -12.00
CA TYR A 45 -14.48 15.35 -11.68
C TYR A 45 -13.29 16.27 -11.40
N ASN A 46 -12.19 15.71 -10.88
CA ASN A 46 -11.07 16.51 -10.41
C ASN A 46 -9.76 15.97 -10.96
N ALA A 47 -8.87 16.89 -11.32
CA ALA A 47 -7.61 16.53 -11.95
C ALA A 47 -6.73 15.69 -11.00
N PRO A 48 -5.89 14.79 -11.54
CA PRO A 48 -5.27 13.75 -10.73
C PRO A 48 -4.41 14.23 -9.56
N PHE A 49 -3.59 15.27 -9.75
CA PHE A 49 -2.75 15.81 -8.68
C PHE A 49 -3.56 16.66 -7.71
N GLN A 50 -4.56 17.42 -8.19
CA GLN A 50 -5.46 18.17 -7.32
C GLN A 50 -6.23 17.21 -6.38
N PHE A 51 -6.82 16.14 -6.94
CA PHE A 51 -7.58 15.16 -6.17
C PHE A 51 -6.70 14.41 -5.17
N GLY A 52 -5.52 13.95 -5.60
CA GLY A 52 -4.54 13.29 -4.75
C GLY A 52 -4.05 14.16 -3.61
N GLY A 53 -3.76 15.44 -3.90
CA GLY A 53 -3.33 16.43 -2.91
C GLY A 53 -4.38 16.67 -1.84
N LEU A 54 -5.62 16.99 -2.26
CA LEU A 54 -6.74 17.20 -1.32
C LEU A 54 -6.99 15.96 -0.45
N ARG A 55 -7.00 14.77 -1.05
CA ARG A 55 -7.18 13.50 -0.33
C ARG A 55 -6.13 13.31 0.77
N PHE A 56 -4.85 13.54 0.49
CA PHE A 56 -3.79 13.34 1.48
C PHE A 56 -3.73 14.42 2.54
N ILE A 57 -4.03 15.67 2.18
CA ILE A 57 -4.19 16.77 3.15
C ILE A 57 -5.32 16.40 4.12
N LEU A 58 -6.50 16.01 3.63
CA LEU A 58 -7.63 15.60 4.47
C LEU A 58 -7.28 14.39 5.35
N ALA A 59 -6.60 13.38 4.81
CA ALA A 59 -6.14 12.22 5.57
C ALA A 59 -5.21 12.61 6.73
N ALA A 60 -4.26 13.52 6.47
CA ALA A 60 -3.37 14.01 7.50
C ALA A 60 -4.09 14.82 8.58
N LEU A 61 -5.05 15.67 8.19
CA LEU A 61 -5.88 16.43 9.14
C LEU A 61 -6.69 15.49 10.04
N MET A 62 -7.28 14.42 9.50
CA MET A 62 -7.95 13.39 10.30
C MET A 62 -7.02 12.76 11.34
N LEU A 63 -5.78 12.44 10.96
CA LEU A 63 -4.78 11.91 11.90
C LEU A 63 -4.32 12.94 12.92
N PHE A 64 -4.13 14.21 12.54
CA PHE A 64 -3.78 15.27 13.48
C PHE A 64 -4.86 15.47 14.54
N ILE A 65 -6.13 15.46 14.13
CA ILE A 65 -7.29 15.50 15.04
C ILE A 65 -7.28 14.28 15.96
N TYR A 66 -7.09 13.08 15.42
CA TYR A 66 -7.04 11.84 16.21
C TYR A 66 -5.88 11.82 17.21
N ILE A 67 -4.70 12.34 16.85
CA ILE A 67 -3.55 12.45 17.76
C ILE A 67 -3.81 13.46 18.89
N GLY A 68 -4.59 14.52 18.62
CA GLY A 68 -5.08 15.47 19.61
C GLY A 68 -3.99 16.27 20.34
N ASN A 69 -2.74 16.24 19.86
CA ASN A 69 -1.61 16.91 20.51
C ASN A 69 -0.66 17.54 19.48
N PRO A 70 -0.92 18.79 19.07
CA PRO A 70 -0.08 19.51 18.11
C PRO A 70 1.37 19.65 18.56
N GLY A 71 1.64 19.88 19.84
CA GLY A 71 3.00 20.00 20.38
C GLY A 71 3.83 18.73 20.18
N LYS A 72 3.21 17.55 20.36
CA LYS A 72 3.84 16.25 20.09
C LYS A 72 4.14 16.06 18.60
N ILE A 73 3.22 16.47 17.72
CA ILE A 73 3.38 16.39 16.26
C ILE A 73 4.54 17.30 15.82
N ILE A 74 4.54 18.57 16.25
CA ILE A 74 5.57 19.56 15.91
C ILE A 74 6.94 19.11 16.41
N LYS A 75 7.05 18.66 17.67
CA LYS A 75 8.31 18.18 18.24
C LYS A 75 8.88 16.99 17.46
N ALA A 76 8.03 16.03 17.08
CA ALA A 76 8.44 14.89 16.27
C ALA A 76 8.82 15.31 14.84
N PHE A 77 8.05 16.22 14.23
CA PHE A 77 8.36 16.77 12.92
C PHE A 77 9.73 17.46 12.90
N LEU A 78 9.97 18.38 13.82
CA LEU A 78 11.24 19.12 13.90
C LEU A 78 12.44 18.20 14.15
N ALA A 79 12.24 17.09 14.87
CA ALA A 79 13.32 16.13 15.09
C ALA A 79 13.67 15.32 13.83
N ASP A 80 12.68 15.03 12.98
CA ASP A 80 12.80 14.10 11.86
C ASP A 80 12.54 14.76 10.49
N TRP A 81 12.57 16.09 10.42
CA TRP A 81 12.04 16.86 9.29
C TRP A 81 12.67 16.48 7.94
N LYS A 82 13.99 16.22 7.90
CA LYS A 82 14.69 15.80 6.68
C LYS A 82 14.17 14.47 6.16
N PHE A 83 13.95 13.52 7.06
CA PHE A 83 13.44 12.20 6.72
C PHE A 83 11.97 12.27 6.31
N ILE A 84 11.16 13.05 7.06
CA ILE A 84 9.76 13.29 6.72
C ILE A 84 9.64 13.92 5.33
N LEU A 85 10.48 14.92 5.02
CA LEU A 85 10.51 15.58 3.73
C LEU A 85 10.90 14.61 2.61
N LEU A 86 11.97 13.83 2.79
CA LEU A 86 12.38 12.78 1.84
C LEU A 86 11.23 11.79 1.58
N LEU A 87 10.58 11.31 2.64
CA LEU A 87 9.48 10.36 2.54
C LEU A 87 8.25 10.98 1.85
N SER A 88 7.97 12.25 2.11
CA SER A 88 6.89 13.02 1.46
C SER A 88 7.13 13.13 -0.03
N VAL A 89 8.35 13.49 -0.44
CA VAL A 89 8.75 13.60 -1.84
C VAL A 89 8.68 12.24 -2.53
N VAL A 90 9.30 11.21 -1.94
CA VAL A 90 9.39 9.88 -2.56
C VAL A 90 8.03 9.21 -2.64
N GLN A 91 7.32 9.10 -1.51
CA GLN A 91 6.12 8.26 -1.41
C GLN A 91 4.84 9.01 -1.74
N PHE A 92 4.62 10.20 -1.17
CA PHE A 92 3.31 10.86 -1.28
C PHE A 92 3.22 11.85 -2.43
N SER A 93 4.36 12.32 -2.94
CA SER A 93 4.42 13.19 -4.12
C SER A 93 4.81 12.40 -5.37
N ALA A 94 6.09 12.07 -5.58
CA ALA A 94 6.58 11.47 -6.82
C ALA A 94 5.92 10.13 -7.15
N GLN A 95 5.89 9.19 -6.19
CA GLN A 95 5.26 7.88 -6.40
C GLN A 95 3.77 8.04 -6.76
N TYR A 96 3.00 8.83 -6.00
CA TYR A 96 1.57 8.99 -6.28
C TYR A 96 1.30 9.83 -7.53
N ALA A 97 2.16 10.79 -7.89
CA ALA A 97 2.07 11.48 -9.17
C ALA A 97 2.19 10.49 -10.34
N PHE A 98 3.17 9.59 -10.28
CA PHE A 98 3.33 8.53 -11.27
C PHE A 98 2.16 7.55 -11.26
N PHE A 99 1.64 7.18 -10.09
CA PHE A 99 0.44 6.35 -9.98
C PHE A 99 -0.76 7.00 -10.66
N TYR A 100 -1.11 8.24 -10.29
CA TYR A 100 -2.29 8.92 -10.80
C TYR A 100 -2.19 9.21 -12.29
N LYS A 101 -1.04 9.72 -12.75
CA LYS A 101 -0.82 9.99 -14.18
C LYS A 101 -0.79 8.69 -14.98
N GLY A 102 -0.12 7.65 -14.49
CA GLY A 102 -0.09 6.33 -15.12
C GLY A 102 -1.47 5.69 -15.23
N MET A 103 -2.25 5.71 -14.14
CA MET A 103 -3.62 5.19 -14.10
C MET A 103 -4.58 5.94 -15.02
N ASN A 104 -4.30 7.22 -15.33
CA ASN A 104 -5.09 8.00 -16.28
C ASN A 104 -4.73 7.71 -17.75
N LEU A 105 -3.58 7.09 -18.01
CA LEU A 105 -3.08 6.80 -19.36
C LEU A 105 -3.27 5.33 -19.78
N VAL A 106 -3.57 4.43 -18.84
CA VAL A 106 -3.75 3.00 -19.12
C VAL A 106 -5.13 2.50 -18.72
N PRO A 107 -5.63 1.42 -19.34
CA PRO A 107 -6.82 0.73 -18.85
C PRO A 107 -6.65 0.30 -17.39
N GLY A 108 -7.71 0.44 -16.59
CA GLY A 108 -7.64 0.14 -15.15
C GLY A 108 -7.21 -1.29 -14.81
N SER A 109 -7.52 -2.27 -15.67
CA SER A 109 -7.07 -3.66 -15.52
C SER A 109 -5.56 -3.80 -15.70
N LEU A 110 -4.99 -3.18 -16.75
CA LEU A 110 -3.54 -3.13 -16.96
C LEU A 110 -2.84 -2.39 -15.82
N GLY A 111 -3.39 -1.26 -15.38
CA GLY A 111 -2.87 -0.50 -14.24
C GLY A 111 -2.85 -1.32 -12.95
N ALA A 112 -3.96 -2.02 -12.63
CA ALA A 112 -4.05 -2.88 -11.47
C ALA A 112 -3.04 -4.04 -11.51
N MET A 113 -2.77 -4.62 -12.69
CA MET A 113 -1.76 -5.67 -12.85
C MET A 113 -0.35 -5.16 -12.59
N ILE A 114 0.03 -4.03 -13.19
CA ILE A 114 1.35 -3.45 -12.99
C ILE A 114 1.52 -3.07 -11.51
N ILE A 115 0.57 -2.36 -10.91
CA ILE A 115 0.63 -1.99 -9.47
C ILE A 115 0.63 -3.23 -8.56
N GLY A 116 -0.14 -4.26 -8.92
CA GLY A 116 -0.18 -5.54 -8.24
C GLY A 116 1.18 -6.26 -8.22
N SER A 117 2.07 -5.94 -9.16
CA SER A 117 3.43 -6.46 -9.17
C SER A 117 4.37 -5.82 -8.14
N SER A 118 3.96 -4.74 -7.45
CA SER A 118 4.82 -4.04 -6.49
C SER A 118 5.57 -4.92 -5.48
N PRO A 119 5.06 -6.09 -4.98
CA PRO A 119 5.82 -6.96 -4.08
C PRO A 119 7.17 -7.43 -4.64
N ILE A 120 7.32 -7.59 -5.96
CA ILE A 120 8.63 -7.95 -6.55
C ILE A 120 9.65 -6.84 -6.38
N PHE A 121 9.28 -5.59 -6.70
CA PHE A 121 10.13 -4.41 -6.57
C PHE A 121 10.52 -4.16 -5.11
N ILE A 122 9.60 -4.42 -4.18
CA ILE A 122 9.86 -4.31 -2.76
C ILE A 122 10.84 -5.40 -2.28
N ALA A 123 10.66 -6.65 -2.74
CA ALA A 123 11.54 -7.77 -2.38
C ALA A 123 12.96 -7.62 -2.94
N VAL A 124 13.09 -7.43 -4.26
CA VAL A 124 13.87 -6.33 -4.87
C VAL A 124 14.82 -5.55 -3.97
N ILE A 125 14.36 -4.36 -3.66
CA ILE A 125 15.08 -3.34 -2.92
C ILE A 125 15.40 -3.79 -1.49
N ALA A 126 14.52 -4.56 -0.84
CA ALA A 126 14.76 -5.09 0.51
C ALA A 126 15.98 -6.02 0.55
N HIS A 127 16.15 -6.91 -0.43
CA HIS A 127 17.28 -7.84 -0.51
C HIS A 127 18.63 -7.13 -0.53
N PHE A 128 18.73 -6.01 -1.23
CA PHE A 128 19.96 -5.23 -1.33
C PHE A 128 20.13 -4.23 -0.17
N SER A 129 19.03 -3.80 0.46
CA SER A 129 19.05 -2.72 1.45
C SER A 129 19.02 -3.19 2.92
N ILE A 130 18.54 -4.41 3.18
CA ILE A 130 18.31 -4.97 4.52
C ILE A 130 18.95 -6.37 4.59
N LYS A 131 20.02 -6.50 5.38
CA LYS A 131 20.80 -7.75 5.48
C LYS A 131 19.96 -8.96 5.91
N THR A 132 18.99 -8.76 6.79
CA THR A 132 18.10 -9.80 7.33
C THR A 132 16.88 -10.10 6.46
N ASP A 133 16.70 -9.38 5.34
CA ASP A 133 15.55 -9.54 4.47
C ASP A 133 15.96 -9.93 3.05
N ARG A 134 16.55 -11.12 2.91
CA ARG A 134 17.06 -11.64 1.64
C ARG A 134 15.96 -12.34 0.81
N MET A 135 16.13 -12.36 -0.51
CA MET A 135 15.34 -13.19 -1.40
C MET A 135 15.76 -14.65 -1.27
N GLU A 136 14.98 -15.40 -0.49
CA GLU A 136 15.09 -16.86 -0.38
C GLU A 136 14.33 -17.52 -1.55
N PRO A 137 14.72 -18.72 -2.00
CA PRO A 137 14.05 -19.41 -3.11
C PRO A 137 12.53 -19.51 -2.92
N VAL A 138 12.08 -19.90 -1.73
CA VAL A 138 10.64 -20.01 -1.41
C VAL A 138 9.92 -18.66 -1.54
N LYS A 139 10.56 -17.57 -1.11
CA LYS A 139 10.02 -16.21 -1.23
C LYS A 139 9.90 -15.79 -2.69
N MET A 140 10.95 -16.04 -3.47
CA MET A 140 10.98 -15.74 -4.90
C MET A 140 9.90 -16.51 -5.65
N THR A 141 9.81 -17.84 -5.45
CA THR A 141 8.77 -18.68 -6.06
C THR A 141 7.38 -18.23 -5.64
N SER A 142 7.15 -17.88 -4.38
CA SER A 142 5.85 -17.36 -3.91
C SER A 142 5.47 -16.09 -4.65
N ILE A 143 6.40 -15.13 -4.78
CA ILE A 143 6.16 -13.87 -5.49
C ILE A 143 5.78 -14.16 -6.95
N PHE A 144 6.53 -15.01 -7.66
CA PHE A 144 6.22 -15.35 -9.04
C PHE A 144 4.86 -16.05 -9.20
N ILE A 145 4.50 -16.99 -8.31
CA ILE A 145 3.16 -17.61 -8.33
C ILE A 145 2.07 -16.55 -8.10
N GLY A 146 2.29 -15.60 -7.17
CA GLY A 146 1.36 -14.50 -6.92
C GLY A 146 1.18 -13.60 -8.15
N LEU A 147 2.27 -13.29 -8.86
CA LEU A 147 2.24 -12.53 -10.12
C LEU A 147 1.48 -13.28 -11.23
N ILE A 148 1.68 -14.60 -11.35
CA ILE A 148 0.93 -15.43 -12.29
C ILE A 148 -0.56 -15.35 -11.99
N GLY A 149 -0.96 -15.45 -10.72
CA GLY A 149 -2.36 -15.29 -10.32
C GLY A 149 -2.94 -13.92 -10.68
N ILE A 150 -2.18 -12.83 -10.50
CA ILE A 150 -2.60 -11.49 -10.95
C ILE A 150 -2.77 -11.44 -12.47
N ALA A 151 -1.83 -12.00 -13.23
CA ALA A 151 -1.88 -12.05 -14.68
C ALA A 151 -3.12 -12.82 -15.17
N ILE A 152 -3.45 -13.96 -14.55
CA ILE A 152 -4.67 -14.73 -14.85
C ILE A 152 -5.92 -13.87 -14.65
N ILE A 153 -6.07 -13.22 -13.48
CA ILE A 153 -7.24 -12.35 -13.21
C ILE A 153 -7.34 -11.23 -14.25
N THR A 154 -6.21 -10.65 -14.63
CA THR A 154 -6.17 -9.46 -15.49
C THR A 154 -6.47 -9.82 -16.94
N LEU A 155 -5.77 -10.82 -17.49
CA LEU A 155 -5.88 -11.24 -18.88
C LEU A 155 -7.21 -11.97 -19.15
N GLY A 156 -7.80 -12.60 -18.12
CA GLY A 156 -9.12 -13.22 -18.21
C GLY A 156 -10.26 -12.24 -18.45
N ARG A 157 -10.13 -11.00 -17.96
CA ARG A 157 -11.20 -9.99 -18.04
C ARG A 157 -11.15 -9.13 -19.28
N THR A 158 -9.98 -8.97 -19.90
CA THR A 158 -9.81 -8.07 -21.05
C THR A 158 -8.58 -8.46 -21.86
N LYS A 159 -8.67 -8.39 -23.20
CA LYS A 159 -7.48 -8.39 -24.06
C LYS A 159 -6.67 -7.14 -23.78
N VAL A 160 -5.47 -7.31 -23.24
CA VAL A 160 -4.50 -6.23 -23.07
C VAL A 160 -3.82 -6.01 -24.42
N GLU A 161 -4.24 -4.99 -25.14
CA GLU A 161 -3.60 -4.53 -26.37
C GLU A 161 -3.07 -3.12 -26.12
N ILE A 162 -1.78 -2.91 -26.40
CA ILE A 162 -1.17 -1.58 -26.32
C ILE A 162 -1.67 -0.78 -27.52
N LYS A 163 -2.47 0.26 -27.28
CA LYS A 163 -3.16 0.99 -28.35
C LYS A 163 -2.37 2.17 -28.88
N ASN A 164 -1.52 2.80 -28.07
CA ASN A 164 -0.77 4.01 -28.46
C ASN A 164 0.47 4.29 -27.59
N GLU A 165 1.27 5.29 -27.98
CA GLU A 165 2.48 5.73 -27.27
C GLU A 165 2.20 6.28 -25.86
N LEU A 166 1.04 6.90 -25.65
CA LEU A 166 0.62 7.40 -24.34
C LEU A 166 0.40 6.27 -23.33
N GLU A 167 -0.10 5.12 -23.79
CA GLU A 167 -0.23 3.93 -22.96
C GLU A 167 1.13 3.38 -22.53
N LEU A 168 2.14 3.41 -23.42
CA LEU A 168 3.51 3.01 -23.07
C LEU A 168 4.13 3.93 -22.02
N LEU A 169 3.91 5.25 -22.13
CA LEU A 169 4.29 6.20 -21.09
C LEU A 169 3.61 5.86 -19.76
N GLY A 170 2.31 5.55 -19.79
CA GLY A 170 1.55 5.13 -18.63
C GLY A 170 2.14 3.89 -17.95
N ILE A 171 2.51 2.87 -18.72
CA ILE A 171 3.19 1.66 -18.22
C ILE A 171 4.51 2.03 -17.54
N GLY A 172 5.34 2.86 -18.17
CA GLY A 172 6.62 3.31 -17.61
C GLY A 172 6.45 4.05 -16.27
N LEU A 173 5.46 4.94 -16.18
CA LEU A 173 5.13 5.66 -14.94
C LEU A 173 4.69 4.69 -13.82
N LEU A 174 3.87 3.68 -14.12
CA LEU A 174 3.43 2.72 -13.12
C LEU A 174 4.58 1.83 -12.60
N PHE A 175 5.54 1.49 -13.46
CA PHE A 175 6.78 0.84 -13.02
C PHE A 175 7.64 1.74 -12.14
N ALA A 176 7.80 3.02 -12.49
CA ALA A 176 8.48 3.99 -11.65
C ALA A 176 7.80 4.14 -10.28
N ASN A 177 6.45 4.14 -10.23
CA ASN A 177 5.70 4.06 -8.97
C ASN A 177 6.08 2.82 -8.15
N ASN A 178 6.18 1.64 -8.76
CA ASN A 178 6.50 0.41 -8.02
C ASN A 178 7.91 0.42 -7.44
N ILE A 179 8.87 1.01 -8.16
CA ILE A 179 10.24 1.22 -7.67
C ILE A 179 10.22 2.15 -6.44
N LEU A 180 9.53 3.30 -6.53
CA LEU A 180 9.41 4.23 -5.41
C LEU A 180 8.62 3.64 -4.24
N SER A 181 7.64 2.78 -4.51
CA SER A 181 6.92 2.00 -3.49
C SER A 181 7.88 1.07 -2.73
N GLY A 182 8.74 0.35 -3.43
CA GLY A 182 9.79 -0.47 -2.81
C GLY A 182 10.77 0.34 -1.99
N TYR A 183 11.28 1.44 -2.55
CA TYR A 183 12.22 2.31 -1.87
C TYR A 183 11.63 2.93 -0.59
N SER A 184 10.42 3.49 -0.67
CA SER A 184 9.74 4.09 0.49
C SER A 184 9.40 3.08 1.59
N ASN A 185 8.96 1.86 1.25
CA ASN A 185 8.69 0.82 2.26
C ASN A 185 9.97 0.43 3.01
N VAL A 186 11.09 0.29 2.30
CA VAL A 186 12.40 0.01 2.89
C VAL A 186 12.91 1.18 3.74
N LEU A 187 12.75 2.42 3.27
CA LEU A 187 13.09 3.62 4.04
C LEU A 187 12.37 3.65 5.38
N VAL A 188 11.04 3.48 5.38
CA VAL A 188 10.23 3.52 6.61
C VAL A 188 10.62 2.40 7.57
N SER A 189 10.89 1.19 7.06
CA SER A 189 11.27 0.06 7.90
C SER A 189 12.65 0.22 8.56
N LYS A 190 13.61 0.81 7.84
CA LYS A 190 14.95 1.10 8.37
C LYS A 190 14.96 2.26 9.36
N TYR A 191 13.95 3.13 9.31
CA TYR A 191 13.87 4.32 10.14
C TYR A 191 13.24 4.03 11.51
N GLN A 192 14.08 3.60 12.45
CA GLN A 192 13.67 3.16 13.79
C GLN A 192 14.10 4.19 14.85
N THR A 193 13.40 5.32 14.92
CA THR A 193 13.72 6.41 15.89
C THR A 193 13.00 6.27 17.24
N GLY A 194 12.15 5.25 17.39
CA GLY A 194 11.28 5.08 18.57
C GLY A 194 10.11 6.08 18.62
N ARG A 195 9.99 6.98 17.64
CA ARG A 195 8.86 7.91 17.52
C ARG A 195 7.65 7.22 16.89
N SER A 196 6.48 7.82 17.07
CA SER A 196 5.20 7.25 16.61
C SER A 196 5.17 7.10 15.08
N PRO A 197 4.98 5.88 14.54
CA PRO A 197 4.81 5.66 13.10
C PRO A 197 3.60 6.41 12.54
N MET A 198 2.56 6.60 13.37
CA MET A 198 1.37 7.36 13.01
C MET A 198 1.70 8.84 12.79
N ILE A 199 2.53 9.45 13.64
CA ILE A 199 2.98 10.84 13.45
C ILE A 199 3.77 10.95 12.14
N LEU A 200 4.73 10.05 11.94
CA LEU A 200 5.52 9.98 10.70
C LEU A 200 4.61 9.91 9.46
N SER A 201 3.62 9.01 9.45
CA SER A 201 2.67 8.89 8.33
C SER A 201 1.84 10.16 8.13
N SER A 202 1.33 10.77 9.21
CA SER A 202 0.47 11.97 9.13
C SER A 202 1.22 13.19 8.61
N THR A 203 2.45 13.43 9.09
CA THR A 203 3.26 14.57 8.64
C THR A 203 3.73 14.38 7.19
N SER A 204 4.06 13.15 6.80
CA SER A 204 4.46 12.86 5.43
C SER A 204 3.29 12.93 4.43
N LEU A 205 2.09 12.49 4.84
CA LEU A 205 0.85 12.68 4.09
C LEU A 205 0.55 14.17 3.88
N PHE A 206 0.67 14.98 4.93
CA PHE A 206 0.38 16.41 4.85
C PHE A 206 1.31 17.12 3.86
N ILE A 207 2.63 16.94 4.03
CA ILE A 207 3.63 17.59 3.18
C ILE A 207 3.57 17.06 1.75
N GLY A 208 3.43 15.75 1.56
CA GLY A 208 3.30 15.17 0.23
C GLY A 208 2.01 15.58 -0.48
N GLY A 209 0.90 15.69 0.26
CA GLY A 209 -0.37 16.20 -0.25
C GLY A 209 -0.27 17.66 -0.68
N LEU A 210 0.39 18.51 0.12
CA LEU A 210 0.68 19.90 -0.25
C LEU A 210 1.55 19.98 -1.51
N MET A 211 2.58 19.13 -1.63
CA MET A 211 3.43 19.08 -2.82
C MET A 211 2.65 18.68 -4.07
N LEU A 212 1.82 17.62 -4.00
CA LEU A 212 0.96 17.23 -5.12
C LEU A 212 0.01 18.36 -5.52
N PHE A 213 -0.65 18.97 -4.52
CA PHE A 213 -1.58 20.06 -4.77
C PHE A 213 -0.85 21.26 -5.40
N ALA A 214 0.35 21.61 -4.92
CA ALA A 214 1.16 22.68 -5.49
C ALA A 214 1.58 22.41 -6.93
N VAL A 215 1.89 21.16 -7.29
CA VAL A 215 2.18 20.75 -8.67
C VAL A 215 0.92 20.81 -9.55
N ALA A 216 -0.26 20.53 -8.99
CA ALA A 216 -1.53 20.61 -9.72
C ALA A 216 -1.79 22.04 -10.26
N ILE A 217 -1.47 23.07 -9.48
CA ILE A 217 -1.74 24.48 -9.85
C ILE A 217 -1.21 24.85 -11.25
N PRO A 218 0.10 24.69 -11.56
CA PRO A 218 0.64 25.01 -12.88
C PRO A 218 0.43 23.93 -13.95
N THR A 219 0.17 22.67 -13.57
CA THR A 219 0.10 21.55 -14.55
C THR A 219 -1.30 21.14 -14.95
N GLU A 220 -2.26 21.29 -14.04
CA GLU A 220 -3.65 20.86 -14.17
C GLU A 220 -4.66 22.00 -13.98
N GLY A 221 -4.21 23.13 -13.40
CA GLY A 221 -5.09 24.18 -12.93
C GLY A 221 -5.78 23.81 -11.62
N ILE A 222 -6.77 24.62 -11.22
CA ILE A 222 -7.59 24.35 -10.03
C ILE A 222 -9.05 24.38 -10.42
N ASN A 223 -9.76 23.30 -10.13
CA ASN A 223 -11.21 23.22 -10.25
C ASN A 223 -11.84 22.94 -8.88
N TRP A 224 -12.56 23.91 -8.32
CA TRP A 224 -13.20 23.77 -7.00
C TRP A 224 -14.63 23.19 -7.07
N GLY A 225 -15.14 22.91 -8.27
CA GLY A 225 -16.49 22.39 -8.48
C GLY A 225 -17.50 23.47 -8.86
N PRO A 226 -18.80 23.28 -8.56
CA PRO A 226 -19.36 22.25 -7.68
C PRO A 226 -19.26 20.82 -8.24
N PHE A 227 -19.16 19.83 -7.35
CA PHE A 227 -19.13 18.41 -7.71
C PHE A 227 -20.35 17.67 -7.15
N PRO A 228 -20.77 16.55 -7.76
CA PRO A 228 -21.88 15.75 -7.24
C PRO A 228 -21.52 15.07 -5.92
N THR A 229 -22.54 14.63 -5.17
CA THR A 229 -22.38 13.97 -3.87
C THR A 229 -21.41 12.78 -3.91
N ASP A 230 -21.44 12.00 -4.99
CA ASP A 230 -20.57 10.83 -5.18
C ASP A 230 -19.08 11.18 -5.13
N TYR A 231 -18.70 12.37 -5.63
CA TYR A 231 -17.34 12.88 -5.53
C TYR A 231 -16.92 13.07 -4.07
N TYR A 232 -17.75 13.73 -3.27
CA TYR A 232 -17.43 14.02 -1.87
C TYR A 232 -17.41 12.74 -1.01
N ILE A 233 -18.36 11.81 -1.23
CA ILE A 233 -18.35 10.49 -0.58
C ILE A 233 -17.04 9.76 -0.89
N SER A 234 -16.64 9.75 -2.17
CA SER A 234 -15.38 9.14 -2.59
C SER A 234 -14.17 9.82 -1.95
N LEU A 235 -14.10 11.14 -1.97
CA LEU A 235 -13.00 11.90 -1.40
C LEU A 235 -12.84 11.65 0.11
N PHE A 236 -13.94 11.70 0.87
CA PHE A 236 -13.92 11.44 2.31
C PHE A 236 -13.57 9.98 2.63
N TRP A 237 -14.13 9.02 1.90
CA TRP A 237 -13.78 7.60 2.07
C TRP A 237 -12.29 7.36 1.80
N LEU A 238 -11.76 7.91 0.71
CA LEU A 238 -10.36 7.76 0.34
C LEU A 238 -9.40 8.51 1.29
N ALA A 239 -9.83 9.63 1.87
CA ALA A 239 -9.07 10.33 2.89
C ALA A 239 -8.99 9.51 4.18
N PHE A 240 -10.13 8.98 4.66
CA PHE A 240 -10.17 8.08 5.83
C PHE A 240 -9.34 6.82 5.60
N LEU A 241 -9.49 6.19 4.44
CA LEU A 241 -8.71 5.04 4.03
C LEU A 241 -7.21 5.35 4.03
N SER A 242 -6.78 6.48 3.46
CA SER A 242 -5.38 6.90 3.48
C SER A 242 -4.86 7.05 4.91
N ALA A 243 -5.63 7.72 5.78
CA ALA A 243 -5.27 7.92 7.17
C ALA A 243 -5.07 6.59 7.90
N ALA A 244 -6.08 5.71 7.86
CA ALA A 244 -6.06 4.42 8.54
C ALA A 244 -4.99 3.48 7.98
N ALA A 245 -4.97 3.30 6.65
CA ALA A 245 -4.09 2.34 5.99
C ALA A 245 -2.62 2.69 6.15
N PHE A 246 -2.23 3.96 5.96
CA PHE A 246 -0.82 4.34 6.10
C PHE A 246 -0.35 4.34 7.56
N ALA A 247 -1.20 4.75 8.52
CA ALA A 247 -0.85 4.67 9.93
C ALA A 247 -0.63 3.22 10.39
N ILE A 248 -1.51 2.30 9.98
CA ILE A 248 -1.35 0.86 10.26
C ILE A 248 -0.11 0.33 9.56
N TRP A 249 0.06 0.60 8.26
CA TRP A 249 1.15 0.05 7.47
C TRP A 249 2.53 0.50 7.96
N TYR A 250 2.70 1.77 8.33
CA TYR A 250 3.96 2.26 8.89
C TYR A 250 4.25 1.59 10.24
N THR A 251 3.22 1.37 11.06
CA THR A 251 3.35 0.61 12.31
C THR A 251 3.79 -0.83 12.04
N LEU A 252 3.33 -1.47 10.96
CA LEU A 252 3.77 -2.82 10.57
C LEU A 252 5.19 -2.82 10.01
N LEU A 253 5.57 -1.85 9.19
CA LEU A 253 6.92 -1.72 8.63
C LEU A 253 7.99 -1.48 9.70
N GLN A 254 7.62 -0.75 10.77
CA GLN A 254 8.52 -0.48 11.89
C GLN A 254 8.45 -1.53 13.00
N ARG A 255 7.57 -2.53 12.88
CA ARG A 255 7.42 -3.57 13.90
C ARG A 255 8.67 -4.47 13.98
N PRO A 256 9.24 -4.70 15.17
CA PRO A 256 10.39 -5.59 15.34
C PRO A 256 10.13 -6.99 14.76
N GLY A 257 11.14 -7.55 14.09
CA GLY A 257 11.08 -8.89 13.48
C GLY A 257 10.25 -8.99 12.19
N VAL A 258 9.57 -7.93 11.76
CA VAL A 258 8.84 -7.93 10.50
C VAL A 258 9.80 -7.70 9.33
N ARG A 259 9.84 -8.66 8.40
CA ARG A 259 10.54 -8.53 7.12
C ARG A 259 9.67 -7.76 6.12
N VAL A 260 10.20 -6.67 5.56
CA VAL A 260 9.52 -5.78 4.61
C VAL A 260 9.01 -6.54 3.39
N SER A 261 9.83 -7.42 2.83
CA SER A 261 9.46 -8.19 1.65
C SER A 261 8.30 -9.14 1.93
N VAL A 262 8.30 -9.80 3.11
CA VAL A 262 7.23 -10.71 3.53
C VAL A 262 5.95 -9.93 3.79
N LEU A 263 6.03 -8.81 4.53
CA LEU A 263 4.87 -7.96 4.79
C LEU A 263 4.22 -7.50 3.49
N ASN A 264 5.01 -7.10 2.50
CA ASN A 264 4.48 -6.58 1.25
C ASN A 264 3.86 -7.66 0.34
N THR A 265 4.14 -8.95 0.55
CA THR A 265 3.42 -10.01 -0.20
C THR A 265 1.94 -10.04 0.10
N TRP A 266 1.49 -9.60 1.28
CA TRP A 266 0.06 -9.47 1.62
C TRP A 266 -0.69 -8.56 0.66
N LYS A 267 -0.01 -7.63 -0.04
CA LYS A 267 -0.61 -6.78 -1.07
C LYS A 267 -1.16 -7.55 -2.26
N PHE A 268 -0.77 -8.82 -2.46
CA PHE A 268 -1.44 -9.69 -3.44
C PHE A 268 -2.93 -9.92 -3.11
N LEU A 269 -3.36 -9.70 -1.86
CA LEU A 269 -4.79 -9.74 -1.51
C LEU A 269 -5.58 -8.55 -2.05
N ILE A 270 -4.92 -7.47 -2.47
CA ILE A 270 -5.59 -6.28 -3.01
C ILE A 270 -6.41 -6.63 -4.26
N PRO A 271 -5.84 -7.23 -5.33
CA PRO A 271 -6.63 -7.61 -6.51
C PRO A 271 -7.70 -8.67 -6.20
N VAL A 272 -7.44 -9.60 -5.27
CA VAL A 272 -8.42 -10.61 -4.81
C VAL A 272 -9.63 -9.93 -4.15
N SER A 273 -9.36 -9.04 -3.19
CA SER A 273 -10.40 -8.31 -2.46
C SER A 273 -11.13 -7.33 -3.38
N GLY A 274 -10.42 -6.70 -4.31
CA GLY A 274 -11.00 -5.80 -5.31
C GLY A 274 -11.98 -6.52 -6.22
N ALA A 275 -11.60 -7.69 -6.76
CA ALA A 275 -12.48 -8.52 -7.56
C ALA A 275 -13.74 -8.96 -6.78
N ALA A 276 -13.56 -9.42 -5.54
CA ALA A 276 -14.67 -9.83 -4.68
C ALA A 276 -15.63 -8.67 -4.36
N LEU A 277 -15.10 -7.50 -4.02
CA LEU A 277 -15.91 -6.30 -3.77
C LEU A 277 -16.66 -5.86 -5.03
N SER A 278 -16.03 -5.97 -6.20
CA SER A 278 -16.65 -5.69 -7.50
C SER A 278 -17.93 -6.53 -7.70
N TRP A 279 -17.84 -7.84 -7.47
CA TRP A 279 -18.98 -8.76 -7.57
C TRP A 279 -20.08 -8.51 -6.54
N LEU A 280 -19.73 -7.98 -5.37
CA LEU A 280 -20.70 -7.71 -4.30
C LEU A 280 -21.41 -6.36 -4.49
N LEU A 281 -20.71 -5.35 -4.99
CA LEU A 281 -21.17 -3.97 -5.00
C LEU A 281 -21.66 -3.51 -6.38
N ILE A 282 -21.13 -4.07 -7.47
CA ILE A 282 -21.47 -3.66 -8.84
C ILE A 282 -22.54 -4.58 -9.41
N LYS A 283 -23.72 -4.02 -9.69
CA LYS A 283 -24.83 -4.76 -10.29
C LYS A 283 -24.42 -5.32 -11.65
N GLY A 284 -24.60 -6.63 -11.83
CA GLY A 284 -24.32 -7.32 -13.09
C GLY A 284 -22.94 -7.95 -13.19
N GLU A 285 -22.00 -7.59 -12.32
CA GLU A 285 -20.75 -8.33 -12.21
C GLU A 285 -20.95 -9.63 -11.43
N LYS A 286 -20.41 -10.73 -11.95
CA LYS A 286 -20.52 -12.05 -11.32
C LYS A 286 -19.15 -12.72 -11.24
N PRO A 287 -18.96 -13.64 -10.27
CA PRO A 287 -17.77 -14.48 -10.24
C PRO A 287 -17.59 -15.23 -11.55
N ASP A 288 -16.46 -15.00 -12.21
CA ASP A 288 -16.05 -15.73 -13.41
C ASP A 288 -14.92 -16.71 -13.05
N TRP A 289 -14.88 -17.84 -13.77
CA TRP A 289 -13.95 -18.93 -13.48
C TRP A 289 -12.48 -18.52 -13.61
N VAL A 290 -12.16 -17.57 -14.49
CA VAL A 290 -10.77 -17.13 -14.70
C VAL A 290 -10.29 -16.30 -13.51
N SER A 291 -11.11 -15.36 -13.04
CA SER A 291 -10.83 -14.60 -11.83
C SER A 291 -10.73 -15.52 -10.60
N ILE A 292 -11.65 -16.48 -10.45
CA ILE A 292 -11.60 -17.45 -9.33
C ILE A 292 -10.31 -18.26 -9.36
N ALA A 293 -9.91 -18.76 -10.53
CA ALA A 293 -8.65 -19.51 -10.69
C ALA A 293 -7.44 -18.64 -10.31
N GLY A 294 -7.37 -17.40 -10.78
CA GLY A 294 -6.28 -16.48 -10.43
C GLY A 294 -6.27 -16.13 -8.93
N MET A 295 -7.44 -15.96 -8.30
CA MET A 295 -7.57 -15.76 -6.85
C MET A 295 -7.08 -16.98 -6.05
N ALA A 296 -7.37 -18.19 -6.52
CA ALA A 296 -6.87 -19.43 -5.91
C ALA A 296 -5.34 -19.51 -5.99
N VAL A 297 -4.76 -19.18 -7.15
CA VAL A 297 -3.29 -19.14 -7.35
C VAL A 297 -2.62 -18.12 -6.41
N ILE A 298 -3.19 -16.92 -6.27
CA ILE A 298 -2.70 -15.92 -5.31
C ILE A 298 -2.76 -16.45 -3.88
N THR A 299 -3.87 -17.08 -3.51
CA THR A 299 -4.06 -17.64 -2.17
C THR A 299 -3.03 -18.72 -1.87
N LEU A 300 -2.77 -19.62 -2.83
CA LEU A 300 -1.74 -20.66 -2.71
C LEU A 300 -0.33 -20.06 -2.53
N SER A 301 0.01 -19.00 -3.28
CA SER A 301 1.26 -18.26 -3.10
C SER A 301 1.42 -17.73 -1.66
N LEU A 302 0.38 -17.09 -1.12
CA LEU A 302 0.41 -16.54 0.22
C LEU A 302 0.49 -17.63 1.29
N LEU A 303 -0.22 -18.74 1.12
CA LEU A 303 -0.17 -19.89 2.04
C LEU A 303 1.22 -20.52 2.05
N MET A 304 1.82 -20.74 0.87
CA MET A 304 3.16 -21.30 0.73
C MET A 304 4.21 -20.46 1.46
N LEU A 305 4.20 -19.13 1.25
CA LEU A 305 5.13 -18.24 1.90
C LEU A 305 4.94 -18.17 3.40
N ASN A 306 3.69 -18.03 3.86
CA ASN A 306 3.39 -17.95 5.29
C ASN A 306 3.74 -19.24 6.02
N TYR A 307 3.48 -20.40 5.41
CA TYR A 307 3.83 -21.68 5.97
C TYR A 307 5.34 -21.85 6.13
N ALA A 308 6.11 -21.53 5.08
CA ALA A 308 7.57 -21.58 5.12
C ALA A 308 8.15 -20.67 6.22
N ASN A 309 7.62 -19.44 6.33
CA ASN A 309 8.06 -18.50 7.35
C ASN A 309 7.74 -18.96 8.78
N ARG A 310 6.57 -19.57 8.99
CA ARG A 310 6.22 -20.17 10.30
C ARG A 310 7.17 -21.31 10.66
N ARG A 311 7.48 -22.21 9.71
CA ARG A 311 8.44 -23.31 9.95
C ARG A 311 9.83 -22.81 10.30
N LEU A 312 10.31 -21.76 9.64
CA LEU A 312 11.62 -21.15 9.96
C LEU A 312 11.64 -20.59 11.39
N ASN A 313 10.60 -19.84 11.79
CA ASN A 313 10.51 -19.29 13.14
C ASN A 313 10.45 -20.37 14.23
N VAL A 314 9.73 -21.47 13.98
CA VAL A 314 9.67 -22.61 14.92
C VAL A 314 11.06 -23.23 15.09
N LYS A 315 11.78 -23.49 14.00
CA LYS A 315 13.14 -24.05 14.07
C LYS A 315 14.11 -23.15 14.85
N THR A 316 14.06 -21.83 14.63
CA THR A 316 14.92 -20.90 15.37
C THR A 316 14.62 -20.91 16.86
N ASN A 317 13.35 -21.01 17.27
CA ASN A 317 12.96 -21.06 18.68
C ASN A 317 13.24 -22.41 19.36
N THR A 318 13.43 -23.51 18.61
CA THR A 318 13.82 -24.81 19.18
C THR A 318 15.34 -24.94 19.37
N LEU A 319 16.12 -24.05 18.77
CA LEU A 319 17.59 -24.04 18.81
C LEU A 319 18.16 -23.03 19.83
N LEU A 320 17.31 -22.29 20.52
CA LEU A 320 17.62 -21.31 21.58
C LEU A 320 17.10 -21.84 22.91
#